data_AF-A0A939KWR2-F1
#
_entry.id   AF-A0A939KWR2-F1
#
_cell.length_a   1.000
_cell.length_b   1.000
_cell.length_c   1.000
_cell.angle_alpha   90.00
_cell.angle_beta   90.00
_cell.angle_gamma   90.00
#
_symmetry.space_group_name_H-M   'P 1'
#
loop_
_entity.id
_entity.type
_entity.pdbx_description
1 polymer ?
#
loop_
_entity_poly.entity_id
_entity_poly.type
_entity_poly.pdbx_seq_one_letter_code
_entity_poly.pdbx_strand_id
1 'polypeptide(L)'
;MDIQQEQVIAKLYNMRNELNGSDNVVTNPEHNTIQSVFRSLGLLSWDSFITHRLPLLKLPDEILEALRQGKLAYTKALAISRIKNEEQRRSLLEAAISENLSIRQIKERIAALNPKPEKLPIQKQLDSVYSSLKKSKVWNNPDKKQRLESLLQEIESILKEE
;
A
#
# COMPACT_ATOMS: atom_id res chain seq x y z
N MET A 1 27.82 -3.85 19.51
CA MET A 1 27.35 -4.27 18.17
C MET A 1 26.46 -3.14 17.69
N ASP A 2 27.02 -2.15 16.99
CA ASP A 2 26.26 -0.99 16.48
C ASP A 2 25.61 -1.38 15.16
N ILE A 3 24.48 -2.05 15.24
CA ILE A 3 23.62 -2.25 14.08
C ILE A 3 22.70 -1.03 14.01
N GLN A 4 22.78 -0.29 12.91
CA GLN A 4 21.93 0.88 12.69
C GLN A 4 20.45 0.46 12.57
N GLN A 5 19.54 1.27 13.10
CA GLN A 5 18.10 0.97 13.12
C GLN A 5 17.55 0.68 11.72
N GLU A 6 18.02 1.41 10.70
CA GLU A 6 17.63 1.21 9.31
C GLU A 6 18.00 -0.18 8.79
N GLN A 7 19.17 -0.70 9.20
CA GLN A 7 19.63 -2.03 8.80
C GLN A 7 18.75 -3.13 9.39
N VAL A 8 18.32 -2.97 10.65
CA VAL A 8 17.36 -3.89 11.29
C VAL A 8 16.02 -3.88 10.57
N ILE A 9 15.51 -2.69 10.24
CA ILE A 9 14.24 -2.53 9.51
C ILE A 9 14.33 -3.21 8.14
N ALA A 10 15.41 -2.99 7.39
CA ALA A 10 15.62 -3.61 6.09
C ALA A 10 15.67 -5.14 6.19
N LYS A 11 16.39 -5.68 7.20
CA LYS A 11 16.49 -7.13 7.45
C LYS A 11 15.12 -7.76 7.69
N LEU A 12 14.27 -7.13 8.50
CA LEU A 12 12.92 -7.60 8.79
C LEU A 12 12.03 -7.63 7.54
N TYR A 13 12.11 -6.60 6.70
CA TYR A 13 11.37 -6.59 5.42
C TYR A 13 11.87 -7.67 4.45
N ASN A 14 13.18 -7.89 4.35
CA ASN A 14 13.74 -8.94 3.51
C ASN A 14 13.27 -10.33 3.95
N MET A 15 13.33 -10.61 5.26
CA MET A 15 12.81 -11.85 5.84
C MET A 15 11.32 -12.08 5.47
N ARG A 16 10.49 -11.03 5.50
CA ARG A 16 9.07 -11.12 5.09
C ARG A 16 8.92 -11.43 3.60
N ASN A 17 9.73 -10.83 2.74
CA ASN A 17 9.65 -11.04 1.29
C ASN A 17 10.11 -12.45 0.92
N GLU A 18 11.18 -12.95 1.54
CA GLU A 18 11.69 -14.31 1.34
C GLU A 18 10.64 -15.36 1.72
N LEU A 19 9.98 -15.20 2.87
CA LEU A 19 8.94 -16.14 3.31
C LEU A 19 7.65 -16.10 2.48
N ASN A 20 7.35 -14.99 1.79
CA ASN A 20 6.17 -14.86 0.92
C ASN A 20 6.45 -15.26 -0.53
N GLY A 21 7.71 -15.33 -0.95
CA GLY A 21 8.12 -15.41 -2.36
C GLY A 21 8.67 -16.76 -2.83
N SER A 22 8.87 -17.73 -1.94
CA SER A 22 9.53 -19.00 -2.30
C SER A 22 8.83 -20.23 -1.73
N ASP A 23 8.48 -21.18 -2.61
CA ASP A 23 8.06 -22.56 -2.27
C ASP A 23 9.20 -23.39 -1.65
N ASN A 24 10.44 -22.88 -1.66
CA ASN A 24 11.60 -23.50 -1.04
C ASN A 24 12.05 -22.68 0.16
N VAL A 25 11.48 -22.96 1.32
CA VAL A 25 11.94 -22.42 2.61
C VAL A 25 13.32 -23.00 2.90
N VAL A 26 14.38 -22.34 2.41
CA VAL A 26 15.73 -22.55 2.94
C VAL A 26 15.70 -22.03 4.37
N THR A 27 15.85 -22.94 5.34
CA THR A 27 15.84 -22.62 6.77
C THR A 27 17.03 -21.71 7.10
N ASN A 28 16.83 -20.40 7.05
CA ASN A 28 17.86 -19.43 7.44
C ASN A 28 17.97 -19.38 8.98
N PRO A 29 19.14 -19.70 9.58
CA PRO A 29 19.31 -19.68 11.03
C PRO A 29 19.09 -18.30 11.66
N GLU A 30 19.28 -17.21 10.91
CA GLU A 30 18.95 -15.86 11.37
C GLU A 30 17.43 -15.67 11.55
N HIS A 31 16.60 -16.25 10.68
CA HIS A 31 15.14 -16.17 10.81
C HIS A 31 14.66 -16.82 12.11
N ASN A 32 15.24 -17.97 12.46
CA ASN A 32 14.94 -18.66 13.71
C ASN A 32 15.34 -17.82 14.92
N THR A 33 16.47 -17.13 14.84
CA THR A 33 16.94 -16.22 15.89
C THR A 33 16.02 -15.02 16.05
N ILE A 34 15.60 -14.39 14.96
CA ILE A 34 14.63 -13.27 15.01
C ILE A 34 13.31 -13.75 15.63
N GLN A 35 12.80 -14.91 15.19
CA GLN A 35 11.58 -15.48 15.74
C GLN A 35 11.70 -15.80 17.23
N SER A 36 12.83 -16.35 17.69
CA SER A 36 13.03 -16.69 19.11
C SER A 36 13.08 -15.44 19.98
N VAL A 37 13.68 -14.34 19.52
CA VAL A 37 13.67 -13.05 20.21
C VAL A 37 12.25 -12.50 20.34
N PHE A 38 11.46 -12.49 19.27
CA PHE A 38 10.06 -12.02 19.38
C PHE A 38 9.20 -12.93 20.28
N ARG A 39 9.45 -14.26 20.25
CA ARG A 39 8.78 -15.21 21.14
C ARG A 39 9.17 -14.98 22.61
N SER A 40 10.44 -14.73 22.91
CA SER A 40 10.88 -14.50 24.29
C SER A 40 10.34 -13.20 24.87
N LEU A 41 10.13 -12.17 24.05
CA LEU A 41 9.48 -10.93 24.46
C LEU A 41 7.99 -11.13 24.77
N GLY A 42 7.31 -12.06 24.11
CA GLY A 42 5.90 -12.40 24.35
C GLY A 42 4.89 -11.28 24.03
N LEU A 43 5.34 -10.14 23.48
CA LEU A 43 4.47 -9.00 23.21
C LEU A 43 3.68 -9.16 21.90
N LEU A 44 4.32 -9.70 20.87
CA LEU A 44 3.77 -9.84 19.51
C LEU A 44 4.70 -10.67 18.63
N SER A 45 4.16 -11.25 17.55
CA SER A 45 4.98 -11.96 16.55
C SER A 45 5.81 -10.99 15.70
N TRP A 46 6.96 -11.44 15.19
CA TRP A 46 7.79 -10.64 14.29
C TRP A 46 7.00 -10.08 13.09
N ASP A 47 6.08 -10.88 12.51
CA ASP A 47 5.22 -10.43 11.40
C ASP A 47 4.21 -9.35 11.84
N SER A 48 3.63 -9.50 13.02
CA SER A 48 2.75 -8.47 13.61
C SER A 48 3.51 -7.18 13.88
N PHE A 49 4.79 -7.26 14.26
CA PHE A 49 5.66 -6.09 14.46
C PHE A 49 5.85 -5.33 13.15
N ILE A 50 6.21 -6.05 12.08
CA ILE A 50 6.43 -5.46 10.76
C ILE A 50 5.14 -4.83 10.25
N THR A 51 4.00 -5.48 10.47
CA THR A 51 2.71 -5.02 9.98
C THR A 51 2.19 -3.82 10.77
N HIS A 52 2.33 -3.82 12.10
CA HIS A 52 1.63 -2.87 12.98
C HIS A 52 2.50 -1.89 13.75
N ARG A 53 3.80 -2.14 13.90
CA ARG A 53 4.71 -1.28 14.69
C ARG A 53 5.71 -0.56 13.82
N LEU A 54 6.33 -1.24 12.85
CA LEU A 54 7.28 -0.59 11.94
C LEU A 54 6.70 0.63 11.20
N PRO A 55 5.43 0.63 10.72
CA PRO A 55 4.86 1.80 10.07
C PRO A 55 4.75 3.03 10.98
N LEU A 56 4.74 2.84 12.30
CA LEU A 56 4.65 3.94 13.27
C LEU A 56 5.92 4.78 13.32
N LEU A 57 7.07 4.19 13.01
CA LEU A 57 8.36 4.88 13.00
C LEU A 57 8.46 5.95 11.91
N LYS A 58 7.58 5.90 10.91
CA LYS A 58 7.54 6.83 9.78
C LYS A 58 6.38 7.84 9.90
N LEU A 59 5.70 7.87 11.05
CA LEU A 59 4.62 8.84 11.26
C LEU A 59 5.21 10.24 11.50
N PRO A 60 4.58 11.29 10.92
CA PRO A 60 4.82 12.66 11.36
C PRO A 60 4.57 12.82 12.85
N ASP A 61 5.39 13.65 13.51
CA ASP A 61 5.39 13.80 14.97
C ASP A 61 4.01 14.18 15.52
N GLU A 62 3.28 15.07 14.84
CA GLU A 62 1.94 15.49 15.26
C GLU A 62 0.93 14.33 15.30
N ILE A 63 1.05 13.38 14.38
CA ILE A 63 0.19 12.19 14.33
C ILE A 63 0.63 11.17 15.38
N LEU A 64 1.95 11.02 15.54
CA LEU A 64 2.52 10.10 16.51
C LEU A 64 2.13 10.49 17.94
N GLU A 65 2.16 11.79 18.27
CA GLU A 65 1.74 12.31 19.56
C GLU A 65 0.24 12.09 19.80
N ALA A 66 -0.62 12.36 18.81
CA ALA A 66 -2.05 12.08 18.93
C ALA A 66 -2.36 10.59 19.14
N LEU A 67 -1.59 9.70 18.49
CA LEU A 67 -1.68 8.25 18.67
C LEU A 67 -1.22 7.83 20.07
N ARG A 68 -0.08 8.35 20.55
CA ARG A 68 0.47 8.05 21.89
C ARG A 68 -0.44 8.51 23.02
N GLN A 69 -1.11 9.65 22.84
CA GLN A 69 -2.09 10.18 23.79
C GLN A 69 -3.42 9.41 23.77
N GLY A 70 -3.59 8.40 22.90
CA GLY A 70 -4.83 7.65 22.77
C GLY A 70 -5.97 8.42 22.12
N LYS A 71 -5.71 9.62 21.58
CA LYS A 71 -6.71 10.47 20.91
C LYS A 71 -7.04 10.00 19.49
N LEU A 72 -6.13 9.24 18.89
CA LEU A 72 -6.27 8.75 17.52
C LEU A 72 -5.96 7.25 17.44
N ALA A 73 -6.84 6.47 16.83
CA ALA A 73 -6.60 5.05 16.63
C ALA A 73 -5.53 4.79 15.54
N TYR A 74 -4.80 3.69 15.69
CA TYR A 74 -3.72 3.25 14.78
C TYR A 74 -4.07 3.35 13.29
N THR A 75 -5.22 2.81 12.90
CA THR A 75 -5.63 2.76 11.49
C THR A 75 -5.99 4.13 10.94
N LYS A 76 -6.47 5.05 11.79
CA LYS A 76 -6.74 6.45 11.45
C LYS A 76 -5.41 7.21 11.26
N ALA A 77 -4.46 7.01 12.18
CA ALA A 77 -3.11 7.59 12.10
C ALA A 77 -2.40 7.25 10.78
N LEU A 78 -2.43 5.98 10.39
CA LEU A 78 -1.83 5.53 9.12
C LEU A 78 -2.52 6.05 7.87
N ALA A 79 -3.82 6.37 7.93
CA ALA A 79 -4.51 6.96 6.80
C ALA A 79 -4.11 8.41 6.62
N ILE A 80 -4.11 9.19 7.71
CA ILE A 80 -3.82 10.62 7.71
C ILE A 80 -2.33 10.89 7.37
N SER A 81 -1.41 10.03 7.82
CA SER A 81 0.03 10.20 7.57
C SER A 81 0.44 10.13 6.10
N ARG A 82 -0.44 9.63 5.22
CA ARG A 82 -0.19 9.57 3.77
C ARG A 82 -0.35 10.93 3.08
N ILE A 83 -0.94 11.92 3.77
CA ILE A 83 -1.08 13.26 3.23
C ILE A 83 0.30 13.95 3.24
N LYS A 84 0.77 14.31 2.04
CA LYS A 84 2.07 14.98 1.86
C LYS A 84 2.05 16.42 2.37
N ASN A 85 0.99 17.16 2.06
CA ASN A 85 0.82 18.54 2.51
C ASN A 85 0.58 18.60 4.02
N GLU A 86 1.45 19.31 4.73
CA GLU A 86 1.44 19.38 6.20
C GLU A 86 0.20 20.08 6.76
N GLU A 87 -0.23 21.19 6.15
CA GLU A 87 -1.40 21.95 6.61
C GLU A 87 -2.69 21.13 6.48
N GLN A 88 -2.89 20.50 5.32
CA GLN A 88 -4.04 19.62 5.09
C GLN A 88 -4.03 18.42 6.05
N ARG A 89 -2.84 17.88 6.33
CA ARG A 89 -2.68 16.76 7.26
C ARG A 89 -3.05 17.16 8.69
N ARG A 90 -2.57 18.32 9.16
CA ARG A 90 -2.89 18.87 10.49
C ARG A 90 -4.38 19.17 10.63
N SER A 91 -4.97 19.85 9.64
CA SER A 91 -6.40 20.15 9.64
C SER A 91 -7.26 18.88 9.69
N LEU A 92 -6.91 17.84 8.91
CA LEU A 92 -7.63 16.57 8.97
C LEU A 92 -7.41 15.82 10.29
N LEU A 93 -6.22 15.91 10.90
CA LEU A 93 -5.93 15.33 12.21
C LEU A 93 -6.81 15.96 13.29
N GLU A 94 -6.89 17.28 13.35
CA GLU A 94 -7.73 18.02 14.29
C GLU A 94 -9.20 17.66 14.13
N ALA A 95 -9.69 17.63 12.89
CA ALA A 95 -11.06 17.20 12.58
C ALA A 95 -11.31 15.74 12.99
N ALA A 96 -10.35 14.85 12.73
CA ALA A 96 -10.48 13.44 13.09
C ALA A 96 -10.62 13.21 14.60
N ILE A 97 -9.96 14.05 15.41
CA ILE A 97 -10.02 14.00 16.87
C ILE A 97 -11.29 14.68 17.39
N SER A 98 -11.55 15.92 16.96
CA SER A 98 -12.68 16.73 17.47
C SER A 98 -14.05 16.19 17.06
N GLU A 99 -14.19 15.74 15.81
CA GLU A 99 -15.45 15.19 15.27
C GLU A 99 -15.54 13.66 15.43
N ASN A 100 -14.52 13.02 16.03
CA ASN A 100 -14.40 11.56 16.15
C ASN A 100 -14.65 10.81 14.82
N LEU A 101 -14.03 11.28 13.74
CA LEU A 101 -14.28 10.76 12.40
C LEU A 101 -13.99 9.26 12.31
N SER A 102 -14.88 8.53 11.64
CA SER A 102 -14.63 7.13 11.25
C SER A 102 -13.50 7.04 10.23
N ILE A 103 -12.87 5.87 10.13
CA ILE A 103 -11.83 5.62 9.10
C ILE A 103 -12.37 5.81 7.68
N ARG A 104 -13.66 5.56 7.45
CA ARG A 104 -14.32 5.78 6.17
C ARG A 104 -14.37 7.28 5.84
N GLN A 105 -14.86 8.11 6.77
CA GLN A 105 -14.94 9.55 6.60
C GLN A 105 -13.54 10.17 6.38
N ILE A 106 -12.52 9.70 7.10
CA ILE A 106 -11.13 10.12 6.90
C ILE A 106 -10.69 9.82 5.46
N LYS A 107 -10.94 8.62 4.94
CA LYS A 107 -10.60 8.25 3.56
C LYS A 107 -11.35 9.09 2.53
N GLU A 108 -12.62 9.39 2.78
CA GLU A 108 -13.43 10.25 1.91
C GLU A 108 -12.87 11.69 1.86
N ARG A 109 -12.52 12.28 3.01
CA ARG A 109 -11.86 13.60 3.05
C ARG A 109 -10.50 13.60 2.36
N ILE A 110 -9.68 12.55 2.54
CA ILE A 110 -8.40 12.40 1.82
C ILE A 110 -8.61 12.34 0.31
N ALA A 111 -9.63 11.63 -0.16
CA ALA A 111 -9.94 11.53 -1.59
C ALA A 111 -10.41 12.87 -2.16
N ALA A 112 -11.14 13.68 -1.39
CA ALA A 112 -11.54 15.02 -1.78
C ALA A 112 -10.36 16.01 -1.86
N LEU A 113 -9.32 15.84 -1.02
CA LEU A 113 -8.10 16.67 -1.05
C LEU A 113 -7.22 16.42 -2.27
N ASN A 114 -7.27 15.20 -2.82
CA ASN A 114 -6.60 14.84 -4.06
C ASN A 114 -7.64 14.29 -5.03
N PRO A 115 -8.44 15.16 -5.67
CA PRO A 115 -9.34 14.71 -6.71
C PRO A 115 -8.45 14.12 -7.80
N LYS A 116 -8.41 12.78 -7.87
CA LYS A 116 -7.86 12.14 -9.06
C LYS A 116 -8.66 12.72 -10.22
N PRO A 117 -8.01 13.17 -11.31
CA PRO A 117 -8.75 13.60 -12.48
C PRO A 117 -9.73 12.48 -12.80
N GLU A 118 -11.02 12.83 -12.83
CA GLU A 118 -12.04 11.85 -13.06
C GLU A 118 -11.75 11.24 -14.42
N LYS A 119 -11.38 9.96 -14.43
CA LYS A 119 -11.12 9.25 -15.68
C LYS A 119 -12.35 9.43 -16.56
N LEU A 120 -12.14 9.93 -17.78
CA LEU A 120 -13.20 10.05 -18.76
C LEU A 120 -13.92 8.69 -18.89
N PRO A 121 -15.24 8.66 -19.17
CA PRO A 121 -15.99 7.41 -19.31
C PRO A 121 -15.29 6.40 -20.23
N ILE A 122 -14.67 6.87 -21.32
CA ILE A 122 -13.89 6.05 -22.25
C ILE A 122 -12.66 5.40 -21.61
N GLN A 123 -11.95 6.10 -20.72
CA GLN A 123 -10.80 5.55 -20.00
C GLN A 123 -11.24 4.47 -18.98
N LYS A 124 -12.37 4.67 -18.30
CA LYS A 124 -12.96 3.65 -17.39
C LYS A 124 -13.39 2.40 -18.17
N GLN A 125 -13.99 2.58 -19.34
CA GLN A 125 -14.36 1.48 -20.23
C GLN A 125 -13.13 0.73 -20.72
N LEU A 126 -12.09 1.43 -21.17
CA LEU A 126 -10.84 0.82 -21.63
C LEU A 126 -10.17 -0.03 -20.54
N ASP A 127 -10.09 0.48 -19.30
CA ASP A 127 -9.57 -0.27 -18.14
C ASP A 127 -10.36 -1.59 -17.91
N SER A 128 -11.68 -1.52 -17.99
CA SER A 128 -12.56 -2.68 -17.77
C SER A 128 -12.42 -3.75 -18.85
N VAL A 129 -12.30 -3.31 -20.11
CA VAL A 129 -12.10 -4.19 -21.28
C VAL A 129 -10.73 -4.84 -21.18
N TYR A 130 -9.68 -4.08 -20.86
CA TYR A 130 -8.33 -4.61 -20.69
C TYR A 130 -8.23 -5.64 -19.57
N SER A 131 -8.86 -5.38 -18.42
CA SER A 131 -8.91 -6.32 -17.28
C SER A 131 -9.63 -7.63 -17.65
N SER A 132 -10.72 -7.53 -18.43
CA SER A 132 -11.46 -8.69 -18.93
C SER A 132 -10.66 -9.47 -19.98
N LEU A 133 -9.95 -8.75 -20.86
CA LEU A 133 -9.11 -9.34 -21.91
C LEU A 133 -7.96 -10.16 -21.32
N LYS A 134 -7.30 -9.68 -20.26
CA LYS A 134 -6.23 -10.42 -19.56
C LYS A 134 -6.65 -11.81 -19.08
N LYS A 135 -7.91 -11.96 -18.67
CA LYS A 135 -8.46 -13.21 -18.11
C LYS A 135 -9.17 -14.06 -19.17
N SER A 136 -9.28 -13.55 -20.40
CA SER A 136 -10.07 -14.15 -21.45
C SER A 136 -9.31 -15.25 -22.18
N LYS A 137 -10.03 -16.26 -22.68
CA LYS A 137 -9.49 -17.31 -23.57
C LYS A 137 -9.29 -16.82 -25.01
N VAL A 138 -9.57 -15.55 -25.28
CA VAL A 138 -9.44 -14.93 -26.61
C VAL A 138 -8.01 -15.06 -27.18
N TRP A 139 -6.99 -15.16 -26.31
CA TRP A 139 -5.61 -15.42 -26.71
C TRP A 139 -5.36 -16.76 -27.42
N ASN A 140 -6.25 -17.75 -27.21
CA ASN A 140 -6.12 -19.09 -27.78
C ASN A 140 -6.80 -19.22 -29.15
N ASN A 141 -7.51 -18.19 -29.62
CA ASN A 141 -8.17 -18.20 -30.93
C ASN A 141 -7.36 -17.33 -31.92
N PRO A 142 -6.79 -17.92 -32.98
CA PRO A 142 -5.92 -17.20 -33.92
C PRO A 142 -6.65 -16.06 -34.64
N ASP A 143 -7.91 -16.26 -35.07
CA ASP A 143 -8.69 -15.24 -35.77
C ASP A 143 -9.00 -14.03 -34.87
N LYS A 144 -9.35 -14.28 -33.61
CA LYS A 144 -9.63 -13.22 -32.64
C LYS A 144 -8.36 -12.49 -32.19
N LYS A 145 -7.23 -13.20 -32.12
CA LYS A 145 -5.92 -12.60 -31.84
C LYS A 145 -5.51 -11.64 -32.94
N GLN A 146 -5.61 -12.07 -34.20
CA GLN A 146 -5.28 -11.21 -35.35
C GLN A 146 -6.15 -9.95 -35.38
N ARG A 147 -7.45 -10.08 -35.08
CA ARG A 147 -8.35 -8.91 -34.98
C ARG A 147 -7.98 -7.96 -33.83
N LEU A 148 -7.50 -8.47 -32.70
CA LEU A 148 -7.02 -7.64 -31.59
C LEU A 148 -5.73 -6.90 -31.93
N GLU A 149 -4.83 -7.55 -32.66
CA GLU A 149 -3.58 -6.93 -33.13
C GLU A 149 -3.88 -5.75 -34.06
N SER A 150 -4.81 -5.89 -35.01
CA SER A 150 -5.24 -4.77 -35.87
C SER A 150 -5.85 -3.61 -35.05
N LEU A 151 -6.72 -3.91 -34.09
CA LEU A 151 -7.31 -2.88 -33.21
C LEU A 151 -6.27 -2.17 -32.34
N LEU A 152 -5.23 -2.88 -31.90
CA LEU A 152 -4.12 -2.27 -31.16
C LEU A 152 -3.30 -1.35 -32.05
N GLN A 153 -3.06 -1.73 -33.32
CA GLN A 153 -2.37 -0.87 -34.28
C GLN A 153 -3.15 0.43 -34.56
N GLU A 154 -4.48 0.34 -34.66
CA GLU A 154 -5.33 1.54 -34.80
C GLU A 154 -5.22 2.45 -33.56
N ILE A 155 -5.25 1.88 -32.35
CA ILE A 155 -5.05 2.65 -31.11
C ILE A 155 -3.66 3.29 -31.08
N GLU A 156 -2.61 2.57 -31.48
CA GLU A 156 -1.25 3.11 -31.55
C GLU A 156 -1.09 4.21 -32.59
N SER A 157 -1.83 4.16 -33.71
CA SER A 157 -1.83 5.22 -34.72
C SER A 157 -2.41 6.51 -34.14
N ILE A 158 -3.55 6.40 -33.45
CA ILE A 158 -4.20 7.54 -32.78
C ILE A 158 -3.25 8.19 -31.76
N LEU A 159 -2.47 7.39 -31.03
CA LEU A 159 -1.51 7.89 -30.04
C LEU A 159 -0.26 8.56 -30.65
N LYS A 160 0.04 8.32 -31.93
CA LYS A 160 1.16 8.95 -32.65
C LYS A 160 0.75 10.23 -33.38
N GLU A 161 -0.55 10.47 -33.52
CA GLU A 161 -1.12 11.68 -34.11
C GLU A 161 -1.31 12.81 -33.06
N GLU A 162 -1.07 12.53 -31.77
CA GLU A 162 -0.86 13.50 -30.69
C GLU A 162 0.59 14.02 -30.66
#